data_AF-A0AAN1LCG9-F1
#
_entry.id   AF-A0AAN1LCG9-F1
#
_cell.length_a   1.000
_cell.length_b   1.000
_cell.length_c   1.000
_cell.angle_alpha   90.00
_cell.angle_beta   90.00
_cell.angle_gamma   90.00
#
_symmetry.space_group_name_H-M   'P 1'
#
loop_
_entity.id
_entity.type
_entity.pdbx_description
1 polymer ?
#
loop_
_entity_poly.entity_id
_entity_poly.type
_entity_poly.pdbx_seq_one_letter_code
_entity_poly.pdbx_strand_id
1 'polypeptide(L)'
;MSHFDPAALKEAPIHALLDFAENSPAPAVLIEIARGGLSVHNASGTVERGGDQAASTSNQFEIGSQTKMMTSVIVQQLVGEGVIDFDASLAGQMDLTGLEDISNIEEVTVRELLSNRSGIPDFDTVPGQSGNPAFIELLLLDPNRPVGIDELLAIAAGEPASFAPGKAYEYSNTNFLLLQKLIEQVTGDSFSQVLEDRIFSTAGMKDSALLSDGRAENLLHSYAELSPGQILDVTDVKMDFGAAGGVVSTTSDMIRFFDALLVSRSLLSAEQMEEMLDFRAPDGTPGVEGESLGLSSGEIFGQQFIGFQGGTLGTNTATFLHVESGTIFSIAASHSNAEPTNLLVDAFAAVYIDDAWVNFDPAAERFTIVGTAAEITLTEDSDGPGGPETVFALGDASLTFQQGIAELDTGRFSFQDGSTLWISTQTTDHFDILRHAPNSAQSDNQLIGLQGNDHLRGGYGSDKIDGGSGHDHLRGRAGNDTLEGGRGSDFLVGNRGDDSLSGGTGRDHLRGGKGDDMLSGGGGTDILRGGAGHDTLEGGAGRDYLWGGKGADTFVFQLDFGRDLIFDFNAEKDQLDFSPTGLIYEDLEIRTFGNHTQISYADVEVSIFATSLEPLTEDSFIF
;
A
#
# COMPACT_ATOMS: atom_id res chain seq x y z
N MET A 1 -11.43 10.67 -26.44
CA MET A 1 -11.68 10.07 -25.12
C MET A 1 -10.71 10.79 -24.20
N SER A 2 -11.19 11.81 -23.48
CA SER A 2 -10.33 12.84 -22.84
C SER A 2 -10.82 13.23 -21.44
N HIS A 3 -11.68 12.42 -20.84
CA HIS A 3 -12.24 12.65 -19.52
C HIS A 3 -11.82 11.49 -18.63
N PHE A 4 -11.15 11.82 -17.54
CA PHE A 4 -10.80 10.90 -16.48
C PHE A 4 -11.80 11.18 -15.37
N ASP A 5 -12.84 10.35 -15.27
CA ASP A 5 -13.81 10.45 -14.18
C ASP A 5 -13.48 9.37 -13.14
N PRO A 6 -12.64 9.69 -12.13
CA PRO A 6 -12.31 8.76 -11.08
C PRO A 6 -13.55 8.37 -10.26
N ALA A 7 -14.63 9.18 -10.26
CA ALA A 7 -15.87 8.79 -9.59
C ALA A 7 -16.55 7.65 -10.35
N ALA A 8 -16.70 7.72 -11.68
CA ALA A 8 -17.24 6.60 -12.47
C ALA A 8 -16.39 5.33 -12.32
N LEU A 9 -15.07 5.51 -12.24
CA LEU A 9 -14.08 4.46 -12.05
C LEU A 9 -14.09 3.84 -10.64
N LYS A 10 -14.50 4.61 -9.63
CA LYS A 10 -14.65 4.16 -8.24
C LYS A 10 -15.99 3.48 -8.02
N GLU A 11 -17.08 4.05 -8.54
CA GLU A 11 -18.45 3.62 -8.24
C GLU A 11 -18.77 2.21 -8.78
N ALA A 12 -18.28 1.81 -9.95
CA ALA A 12 -18.63 0.48 -10.48
C ALA A 12 -17.95 -0.69 -9.72
N PRO A 13 -16.63 -0.66 -9.46
CA PRO A 13 -15.95 -1.70 -8.69
C PRO A 13 -16.36 -1.69 -7.22
N ILE A 14 -16.64 -0.51 -6.63
CA ILE A 14 -17.07 -0.43 -5.23
C ILE A 14 -18.45 -1.05 -5.04
N HIS A 15 -19.37 -0.92 -6.00
CA HIS A 15 -20.66 -1.62 -5.92
C HIS A 15 -20.48 -3.14 -5.93
N ALA A 16 -19.69 -3.68 -6.86
CA ALA A 16 -19.39 -5.11 -6.90
C ALA A 16 -18.70 -5.58 -5.60
N LEU A 17 -17.76 -4.80 -5.07
CA LEU A 17 -17.08 -5.08 -3.81
C LEU A 17 -18.05 -5.11 -2.64
N LEU A 18 -18.90 -4.10 -2.50
CA LEU A 18 -19.85 -4.00 -1.38
C LEU A 18 -20.89 -5.13 -1.44
N ASP A 19 -21.41 -5.43 -2.63
CA ASP A 19 -22.33 -6.56 -2.83
C ASP A 19 -21.64 -7.89 -2.48
N PHE A 20 -20.39 -8.09 -2.91
CA PHE A 20 -19.62 -9.28 -2.53
C PHE A 20 -19.38 -9.34 -1.02
N ALA A 21 -18.95 -8.24 -0.40
CA ALA A 21 -18.64 -8.18 1.02
C ALA A 21 -19.88 -8.45 1.90
N GLU A 22 -21.06 -7.92 1.52
CA GLU A 22 -22.31 -8.17 2.24
C GLU A 22 -22.73 -9.65 2.19
N ASN A 23 -22.39 -10.35 1.09
CA ASN A 23 -22.71 -11.74 0.86
C ASN A 23 -21.57 -12.72 1.16
N SER A 24 -20.43 -12.23 1.66
CA SER A 24 -19.23 -13.00 1.95
C SER A 24 -19.06 -13.19 3.46
N PRO A 25 -18.50 -14.33 3.92
CA PRO A 25 -18.12 -14.51 5.32
C PRO A 25 -16.86 -13.73 5.71
N ALA A 26 -16.16 -13.12 4.75
CA ALA A 26 -14.89 -12.42 4.97
C ALA A 26 -15.05 -11.12 5.77
N PRO A 27 -14.33 -10.99 6.91
CA PRO A 27 -14.26 -9.74 7.66
C PRO A 27 -13.70 -8.56 6.87
N ALA A 28 -12.81 -8.83 5.92
CA ALA A 28 -12.25 -7.85 5.01
C ALA A 28 -12.18 -8.39 3.58
N VAL A 29 -12.46 -7.52 2.63
CA VAL A 29 -12.31 -7.78 1.20
C VAL A 29 -11.59 -6.60 0.56
N LEU A 30 -10.56 -6.88 -0.20
CA LEU A 30 -9.70 -5.93 -0.90
C LEU A 30 -9.78 -6.20 -2.40
N ILE A 31 -9.84 -5.15 -3.21
CA ILE A 31 -9.72 -5.24 -4.66
C ILE A 31 -8.92 -4.06 -5.20
N GLU A 32 -8.02 -4.37 -6.12
CA GLU A 32 -7.35 -3.39 -6.96
C GLU A 32 -7.49 -3.76 -8.44
N ILE A 33 -7.80 -2.77 -9.27
CA ILE A 33 -7.95 -2.93 -10.72
C ILE A 33 -7.02 -1.94 -11.40
N ALA A 34 -6.10 -2.45 -12.21
CA ALA A 34 -5.08 -1.64 -12.86
C ALA A 34 -5.04 -1.83 -14.38
N ARG A 35 -4.79 -0.74 -15.12
CA ARG A 35 -4.63 -0.73 -16.58
C ARG A 35 -3.80 0.47 -17.03
N GLY A 36 -2.65 0.23 -17.65
CA GLY A 36 -1.87 1.28 -18.31
C GLY A 36 -1.54 2.47 -17.40
N GLY A 37 -1.07 2.18 -16.18
CA GLY A 37 -0.73 3.16 -15.16
C GLY A 37 -1.90 3.61 -14.27
N LEU A 38 -3.15 3.48 -14.73
CA LEU A 38 -4.32 3.72 -13.89
C LEU A 38 -4.54 2.56 -12.93
N SER A 39 -4.71 2.83 -11.64
CA SER A 39 -5.14 1.88 -10.62
C SER A 39 -6.30 2.43 -9.79
N VAL A 40 -7.29 1.59 -9.51
CA VAL A 40 -8.37 1.85 -8.54
C VAL A 40 -8.28 0.81 -7.45
N HIS A 41 -8.14 1.27 -6.22
CA HIS A 41 -8.14 0.41 -5.05
C HIS A 41 -9.43 0.61 -4.26
N ASN A 42 -10.00 -0.46 -3.72
CA ASN A 42 -11.13 -0.39 -2.80
C ASN A 42 -10.99 -1.49 -1.75
N ALA A 43 -11.43 -1.18 -0.54
CA ALA A 43 -11.49 -2.12 0.57
C ALA A 43 -12.83 -2.00 1.29
N SER A 44 -13.28 -3.12 1.86
CA SER A 44 -14.47 -3.18 2.70
C SER A 44 -14.17 -4.03 3.93
N GLY A 45 -14.77 -3.66 5.07
CA GLY A 45 -14.63 -4.37 6.32
C GLY A 45 -13.47 -3.89 7.20
N THR A 46 -12.99 -4.75 8.08
CA THR A 46 -12.04 -4.40 9.15
C THR A 46 -10.87 -5.38 9.18
N VAL A 47 -9.67 -4.90 9.55
CA VAL A 47 -8.44 -5.71 9.59
C VAL A 47 -8.61 -6.96 10.45
N GLU A 48 -9.25 -6.80 11.61
CA GLU A 48 -9.69 -7.87 12.49
C GLU A 48 -11.22 -7.91 12.53
N ARG A 49 -11.80 -9.11 12.61
CA ARG A 49 -13.25 -9.30 12.72
C ARG A 49 -13.82 -8.62 13.96
N GLY A 50 -14.60 -7.55 13.75
CA GLY A 50 -15.24 -6.79 14.82
C GLY A 50 -14.30 -5.82 15.55
N GLY A 51 -13.08 -5.61 15.04
CA GLY A 51 -12.20 -4.54 15.45
C GLY A 51 -12.60 -3.19 14.85
N ASP A 52 -11.95 -2.12 15.31
CA ASP A 52 -12.25 -0.74 14.88
C ASP A 52 -11.38 -0.27 13.70
N GLN A 53 -10.29 -1.01 13.38
CA GLN A 53 -9.40 -0.66 12.29
C GLN A 53 -9.99 -1.08 10.93
N ALA A 54 -10.30 -0.12 10.08
CA ALA A 54 -10.77 -0.36 8.72
C ALA A 54 -9.69 -1.09 7.89
N ALA A 55 -10.12 -2.04 7.07
CA ALA A 55 -9.27 -2.67 6.09
C ALA A 55 -8.94 -1.70 4.94
N SER A 56 -7.76 -1.84 4.35
CA SER A 56 -7.25 -1.04 3.25
C SER A 56 -6.43 -1.90 2.30
N THR A 57 -6.26 -1.48 1.06
CA THR A 57 -5.46 -2.22 0.06
C THR A 57 -3.95 -2.20 0.35
N SER A 58 -3.50 -1.36 1.27
CA SER A 58 -2.13 -1.38 1.81
C SER A 58 -1.93 -2.42 2.92
N ASN A 59 -2.99 -3.10 3.37
CA ASN A 59 -2.82 -4.25 4.26
C ASN A 59 -2.18 -5.41 3.49
N GLN A 60 -1.15 -6.01 4.08
CA GLN A 60 -0.60 -7.26 3.56
C GLN A 60 -1.58 -8.41 3.78
N PHE A 61 -1.53 -9.40 2.90
CA PHE A 61 -2.25 -10.65 3.05
C PHE A 61 -1.42 -11.81 2.50
N GLU A 62 -1.67 -13.01 3.00
CA GLU A 62 -1.05 -14.21 2.45
C GLU A 62 -1.61 -14.49 1.05
N ILE A 63 -0.76 -14.48 0.02
CA ILE A 63 -1.20 -14.70 -1.36
C ILE A 63 -1.43 -16.18 -1.67
N GLY A 64 -1.05 -17.07 -0.74
CA GLY A 64 -1.19 -18.51 -0.87
C GLY A 64 -0.59 -19.03 -2.16
N SER A 65 -1.28 -19.97 -2.80
CA SER A 65 -0.83 -20.64 -4.03
C SER A 65 -0.39 -19.74 -5.19
N GLN A 66 -0.70 -18.43 -5.17
CA GLN A 66 -0.13 -17.48 -6.12
C GLN A 66 1.41 -17.39 -6.06
N THR A 67 2.02 -17.77 -4.93
CA THR A 67 3.49 -17.92 -4.76
C THR A 67 4.12 -18.82 -5.84
N LYS A 68 3.34 -19.77 -6.36
CA LYS A 68 3.79 -20.71 -7.41
C LYS A 68 4.17 -19.98 -8.71
N MET A 69 3.50 -18.87 -9.04
CA MET A 69 3.87 -18.05 -10.20
C MET A 69 5.29 -17.53 -10.08
N MET A 70 5.65 -16.97 -8.91
CA MET A 70 6.99 -16.43 -8.64
C MET A 70 8.04 -17.53 -8.68
N THR A 71 7.73 -18.69 -8.10
CA THR A 71 8.59 -19.87 -8.15
C THR A 71 8.84 -20.32 -9.59
N SER A 72 7.81 -20.36 -10.43
CA SER A 72 7.94 -20.71 -11.85
C SER A 72 8.78 -19.70 -12.64
N VAL A 73 8.68 -18.41 -12.33
CA VAL A 73 9.55 -17.37 -12.92
C VAL A 73 11.01 -17.62 -12.55
N ILE A 74 11.30 -17.86 -11.26
CA ILE A 74 12.67 -18.13 -10.78
C ILE A 74 13.25 -19.37 -11.47
N VAL A 75 12.50 -20.48 -11.55
CA VAL A 75 13.00 -21.69 -12.21
C VAL A 75 13.29 -21.43 -13.68
N GLN A 76 12.43 -20.68 -14.38
CA GLN A 76 12.67 -20.29 -15.76
C GLN A 76 13.92 -19.44 -15.93
N GLN A 77 14.14 -18.44 -15.07
CA GLN A 77 15.36 -17.63 -15.08
C GLN A 77 16.61 -18.51 -14.90
N LEU A 78 16.60 -19.45 -13.95
CA LEU A 78 17.69 -20.40 -13.72
C LEU A 78 17.92 -21.35 -14.91
N VAL A 79 16.86 -21.73 -15.63
CA VAL A 79 16.97 -22.46 -16.90
C VAL A 79 17.65 -21.61 -17.98
N GLY A 80 17.26 -20.33 -18.10
CA GLY A 80 17.88 -19.39 -19.03
C GLY A 80 19.36 -19.15 -18.74
N GLU A 81 19.76 -19.24 -17.47
CA GLU A 81 21.14 -19.16 -16.99
C GLU A 81 21.93 -20.48 -17.20
N GLY A 82 21.25 -21.56 -17.56
CA GLY A 82 21.83 -22.90 -17.69
C GLY A 82 22.21 -23.57 -16.36
N VAL A 83 21.62 -23.08 -15.26
CA VAL A 83 21.80 -23.64 -13.90
C VAL A 83 20.87 -24.83 -13.69
N ILE A 84 19.65 -24.78 -14.26
CA ILE A 84 18.65 -25.86 -14.25
C ILE A 84 18.37 -26.30 -15.69
N ASP A 85 18.06 -27.58 -15.89
CA ASP A 85 17.54 -28.14 -17.13
C ASP A 85 16.11 -28.65 -16.90
N PHE A 86 15.17 -28.19 -17.71
CA PHE A 86 13.75 -28.56 -17.59
C PHE A 86 13.49 -30.04 -17.73
N ASP A 87 14.18 -30.70 -18.65
CA ASP A 87 13.88 -32.06 -19.09
C ASP A 87 14.81 -33.09 -18.43
N ALA A 88 15.77 -32.65 -17.64
CA ALA A 88 16.58 -33.52 -16.79
C ALA A 88 15.81 -33.94 -15.53
N SER A 89 16.07 -35.16 -15.06
CA SER A 89 15.46 -35.64 -13.83
C SER A 89 15.94 -34.84 -12.62
N LEU A 90 15.09 -34.74 -11.60
CA LEU A 90 15.38 -34.02 -10.37
C LEU A 90 16.62 -34.60 -9.65
N ALA A 91 16.73 -35.94 -9.58
CA ALA A 91 17.91 -36.63 -9.05
C ALA A 91 19.22 -36.31 -9.80
N GLY A 92 19.14 -35.85 -11.05
CA GLY A 92 20.30 -35.43 -11.81
C GLY A 92 20.78 -34.02 -11.45
N GLN A 93 19.99 -33.25 -10.70
CA GLN A 93 20.17 -31.81 -10.50
C GLN A 93 20.25 -31.39 -9.03
N MET A 94 19.79 -32.22 -8.09
CA MET A 94 19.89 -31.95 -6.65
C MET A 94 20.23 -33.20 -5.83
N ASP A 95 20.76 -32.99 -4.63
CA ASP A 95 20.90 -34.05 -3.62
C ASP A 95 19.53 -34.35 -3.00
N LEU A 96 19.13 -35.62 -3.07
CA LEU A 96 17.85 -36.13 -2.58
C LEU A 96 17.93 -36.71 -1.16
N THR A 97 19.05 -36.52 -0.45
CA THR A 97 19.21 -37.01 0.93
C THR A 97 18.06 -36.50 1.81
N GLY A 98 17.27 -37.42 2.38
CA GLY A 98 16.10 -37.13 3.21
C GLY A 98 14.77 -37.02 2.46
N LEU A 99 14.76 -37.19 1.13
CA LEU A 99 13.58 -37.11 0.26
C LEU A 99 13.32 -38.42 -0.50
N GLU A 100 14.10 -39.48 -0.23
CA GLU A 100 14.12 -40.72 -1.02
C GLU A 100 12.79 -41.49 -0.99
N ASP A 101 11.99 -41.29 0.06
CA ASP A 101 10.69 -41.95 0.24
C ASP A 101 9.54 -41.23 -0.49
N ILE A 102 9.79 -40.10 -1.15
CA ILE A 102 8.79 -39.43 -1.99
C ILE A 102 8.67 -40.18 -3.32
N SER A 103 7.46 -40.61 -3.66
CA SER A 103 7.21 -41.32 -4.92
C SER A 103 7.61 -40.49 -6.15
N ASN A 104 8.09 -41.15 -7.21
CA ASN A 104 8.58 -40.54 -8.47
C ASN A 104 9.78 -39.58 -8.37
N ILE A 105 10.33 -39.31 -7.19
CA ILE A 105 11.35 -38.27 -6.97
C ILE A 105 12.63 -38.45 -7.82
N GLU A 106 13.01 -39.70 -8.13
CA GLU A 106 14.22 -39.98 -8.90
C GLU A 106 14.04 -39.76 -10.42
N GLU A 107 12.81 -39.92 -10.92
CA GLU A 107 12.52 -39.94 -12.36
C GLU A 107 11.87 -38.64 -12.86
N VAL A 108 11.17 -37.92 -11.99
CA VAL A 108 10.44 -36.70 -12.33
C VAL A 108 11.39 -35.62 -12.85
N THR A 109 10.95 -34.89 -13.88
CA THR A 109 11.67 -33.73 -14.42
C THR A 109 11.20 -32.43 -13.78
N VAL A 110 12.02 -31.38 -13.87
CA VAL A 110 11.65 -30.04 -13.36
C VAL A 110 10.42 -29.49 -14.06
N ARG A 111 10.29 -29.74 -15.37
CA ARG A 111 9.09 -29.40 -16.16
C ARG A 111 7.83 -30.09 -15.64
N GLU A 112 7.92 -31.37 -15.26
CA GLU A 112 6.78 -32.12 -14.73
C GLU A 112 6.37 -31.66 -13.33
N LEU A 113 7.31 -31.17 -12.49
CA LEU A 113 6.97 -30.52 -11.23
C LEU A 113 6.19 -29.22 -11.47
N LEU A 114 6.72 -28.32 -12.30
CA LEU A 114 6.10 -27.02 -12.58
C LEU A 114 4.72 -27.11 -13.22
N SER A 115 4.50 -28.11 -14.08
CA SER A 115 3.25 -28.31 -14.80
C SER A 115 2.26 -29.22 -14.06
N ASN A 116 2.55 -29.63 -12.82
CA ASN A 116 1.71 -30.56 -12.04
C ASN A 116 1.44 -31.89 -12.77
N ARG A 117 2.49 -32.43 -13.42
CA ARG A 117 2.48 -33.71 -14.15
C ARG A 117 3.44 -34.73 -13.54
N SER A 118 3.86 -34.50 -12.30
CA SER A 118 4.82 -35.35 -11.58
C SER A 118 4.20 -36.67 -11.09
N GLY A 119 2.90 -36.68 -10.78
CA GLY A 119 2.24 -37.78 -10.07
C GLY A 119 2.63 -37.89 -8.59
N ILE A 120 3.28 -36.86 -8.03
CA ILE A 120 3.67 -36.78 -6.62
C ILE A 120 2.44 -36.37 -5.78
N PRO A 121 2.09 -37.12 -4.72
CA PRO A 121 0.97 -36.80 -3.85
C PRO A 121 1.06 -35.41 -3.24
N ASP A 122 -0.07 -34.72 -3.14
CA ASP A 122 -0.17 -33.43 -2.47
C ASP A 122 -0.27 -33.62 -0.95
N PHE A 123 0.67 -33.07 -0.18
CA PHE A 123 0.65 -33.15 1.29
C PHE A 123 -0.67 -32.61 1.89
N ASP A 124 -1.33 -31.67 1.20
CA ASP A 124 -2.59 -31.05 1.60
C ASP A 124 -3.77 -32.05 1.56
N THR A 125 -3.65 -33.11 0.76
CA THR A 125 -4.70 -34.12 0.58
C THR A 125 -4.43 -35.43 1.33
N VAL A 126 -3.24 -35.59 1.92
CA VAL A 126 -2.86 -36.81 2.64
C VAL A 126 -3.74 -36.94 3.90
N PRO A 127 -4.52 -38.03 4.04
CA PRO A 127 -5.46 -38.17 5.13
C PRO A 127 -4.75 -38.45 6.45
N GLY A 128 -5.06 -37.66 7.47
CA GLY A 128 -4.68 -37.89 8.85
C GLY A 128 -5.53 -38.96 9.54
N GLN A 129 -5.19 -39.30 10.78
CA GLN A 129 -5.86 -40.36 11.54
C GLN A 129 -7.32 -40.03 11.92
N SER A 130 -7.63 -38.74 12.03
CA SER A 130 -8.95 -38.20 12.38
C SER A 130 -9.85 -37.97 11.17
N GLY A 131 -9.33 -38.13 9.95
CA GLY A 131 -10.02 -37.82 8.70
C GLY A 131 -9.84 -36.38 8.21
N ASN A 132 -9.20 -35.50 8.99
CA ASN A 132 -8.67 -34.23 8.50
C ASN A 132 -7.35 -34.47 7.74
N PRO A 133 -6.91 -33.53 6.88
CA PRO A 133 -5.57 -33.58 6.30
C PRO A 133 -4.48 -33.70 7.38
N ALA A 134 -3.45 -34.49 7.11
CA ALA A 134 -2.38 -34.79 8.06
C ALA A 134 -1.66 -33.53 8.56
N PHE A 135 -1.48 -32.52 7.70
CA PHE A 135 -0.84 -31.26 8.09
C PHE A 135 -1.71 -30.45 9.07
N ILE A 136 -3.04 -30.51 8.94
CA ILE A 136 -3.97 -29.90 9.90
C ILE A 136 -3.87 -30.59 11.27
N GLU A 137 -3.62 -31.90 11.31
CA GLU A 137 -3.44 -32.60 12.59
C GLU A 137 -2.20 -32.11 13.35
N LEU A 138 -1.13 -31.70 12.66
CA LEU A 138 0.04 -31.09 13.31
C LEU A 138 -0.36 -29.81 14.07
N LEU A 139 -1.25 -29.00 13.48
CA LEU A 139 -1.77 -27.78 14.10
C LEU A 139 -2.70 -28.07 15.28
N LEU A 140 -3.54 -29.11 15.16
CA LEU A 140 -4.44 -29.51 16.24
C LEU A 140 -3.70 -30.06 17.46
N LEU A 141 -2.51 -30.63 17.26
CA LEU A 141 -1.65 -31.14 18.34
C LEU A 141 -0.93 -30.01 19.09
N ASP A 142 -0.33 -29.06 18.36
CA ASP A 142 0.31 -27.88 18.93
C ASP A 142 0.24 -26.68 17.96
N PRO A 143 -0.76 -25.79 18.12
CA PRO A 143 -0.98 -24.69 17.17
C PRO A 143 0.11 -23.61 17.23
N ASN A 144 0.93 -23.60 18.28
CA ASN A 144 2.02 -22.63 18.44
C ASN A 144 3.36 -23.16 17.92
N ARG A 145 3.44 -24.44 17.55
CA ARG A 145 4.65 -25.04 17.01
C ARG A 145 4.83 -24.63 15.56
N PRO A 146 5.98 -24.05 15.19
CA PRO A 146 6.30 -23.82 13.78
C PRO A 146 6.29 -25.14 13.01
N VAL A 147 5.60 -25.18 11.88
CA VAL A 147 5.62 -26.27 10.90
C VAL A 147 6.32 -25.75 9.65
N GLY A 148 7.47 -26.33 9.31
CA GLY A 148 8.27 -25.95 8.15
C GLY A 148 8.12 -26.90 6.96
N ILE A 149 8.71 -26.53 5.83
CA ILE A 149 8.60 -27.27 4.56
C ILE A 149 9.07 -28.73 4.66
N ASP A 150 10.05 -29.05 5.51
CA ASP A 150 10.56 -30.42 5.67
C ASP A 150 9.51 -31.35 6.30
N GLU A 151 8.68 -30.81 7.21
CA GLU A 151 7.60 -31.58 7.82
C GLU A 151 6.44 -31.78 6.83
N LEU A 152 6.17 -30.80 5.96
CA LEU A 152 5.18 -30.94 4.89
C LEU A 152 5.63 -31.96 3.84
N LEU A 153 6.92 -31.96 3.45
CA LEU A 153 7.50 -32.97 2.57
C LEU A 153 7.44 -34.38 3.20
N ALA A 154 7.67 -34.48 4.52
CA ALA A 154 7.56 -35.75 5.24
C ALA A 154 6.13 -36.32 5.27
N ILE A 155 5.09 -35.49 5.12
CA ILE A 155 3.70 -35.95 5.00
C ILE A 155 3.47 -36.64 3.64
N ALA A 156 4.06 -36.11 2.58
CA ALA A 156 3.98 -36.74 1.25
C ALA A 156 4.89 -37.99 1.13
N ALA A 157 5.91 -38.11 1.99
CA ALA A 157 6.82 -39.25 1.98
C ALA A 157 6.11 -40.56 2.36
N GLY A 158 6.32 -41.61 1.57
CA GLY A 158 5.69 -42.91 1.75
C GLY A 158 4.29 -43.06 1.13
N GLU A 159 3.70 -41.98 0.63
CA GLU A 159 2.45 -42.04 -0.14
C GLU A 159 2.72 -42.51 -1.58
N PRO A 160 1.87 -43.39 -2.15
CA PRO A 160 2.08 -43.93 -3.49
C PRO A 160 1.86 -42.86 -4.57
N ALA A 161 2.68 -42.89 -5.63
CA ALA A 161 2.44 -42.06 -6.81
C ALA A 161 1.03 -42.26 -7.37
N SER A 162 0.35 -41.16 -7.69
CA SER A 162 -0.95 -41.18 -8.34
C SER A 162 -0.86 -41.72 -9.77
N PHE A 163 0.22 -41.40 -10.47
CA PHE A 163 0.54 -41.86 -11.83
C PHE A 163 2.03 -41.70 -12.11
N ALA A 164 2.51 -42.30 -13.21
CA ALA A 164 3.90 -42.12 -13.66
C ALA A 164 4.10 -40.71 -14.24
N PRO A 165 5.30 -40.11 -14.13
CA PRO A 165 5.56 -38.75 -14.61
C PRO A 165 5.13 -38.51 -16.08
N GLY A 166 4.52 -37.36 -16.33
CA GLY A 166 4.06 -36.90 -17.64
C GLY A 166 2.78 -37.57 -18.14
N LYS A 167 2.19 -38.52 -17.41
CA LYS A 167 1.02 -39.29 -17.89
C LYS A 167 -0.33 -38.62 -17.69
N ALA A 168 -0.46 -37.78 -16.67
CA ALA A 168 -1.68 -37.08 -16.33
C ALA A 168 -1.35 -35.75 -15.65
N TYR A 169 -2.39 -34.99 -15.34
CA TYR A 169 -2.32 -33.76 -14.57
C TYR A 169 -2.97 -34.00 -13.20
N GLU A 170 -2.28 -33.60 -12.14
CA GLU A 170 -2.83 -33.52 -10.78
C GLU A 170 -2.05 -32.47 -10.00
N TYR A 171 -2.78 -31.47 -9.52
CA TYR A 171 -2.24 -30.39 -8.71
C TYR A 171 -1.57 -30.94 -7.46
N SER A 172 -0.36 -30.46 -7.14
CA SER A 172 0.34 -30.87 -5.93
C SER A 172 1.22 -29.76 -5.38
N ASN A 173 0.90 -29.27 -4.17
CA ASN A 173 1.74 -28.32 -3.45
C ASN A 173 3.15 -28.87 -3.18
N THR A 174 3.28 -30.19 -3.00
CA THR A 174 4.55 -30.90 -2.80
C THR A 174 5.55 -30.61 -3.93
N ASN A 175 5.07 -30.48 -5.17
CA ASN A 175 5.93 -30.15 -6.32
C ASN A 175 6.73 -28.86 -6.09
N PHE A 176 6.08 -27.83 -5.55
CA PHE A 176 6.69 -26.52 -5.37
C PHE A 176 7.60 -26.47 -4.15
N LEU A 177 7.33 -27.26 -3.10
CA LEU A 177 8.28 -27.44 -1.99
C LEU A 177 9.58 -28.11 -2.47
N LEU A 178 9.49 -29.08 -3.39
CA LEU A 178 10.66 -29.69 -4.01
C LEU A 178 11.43 -28.71 -4.91
N LEU A 179 10.72 -27.87 -5.66
CA LEU A 179 11.33 -26.79 -6.44
C LEU A 179 12.05 -25.79 -5.54
N GLN A 180 11.53 -25.47 -4.34
CA GLN A 180 12.25 -24.67 -3.37
C GLN A 180 13.59 -25.29 -3.00
N LYS A 181 13.59 -26.59 -2.64
CA LYS A 181 14.83 -27.31 -2.29
C LYS A 181 15.83 -27.31 -3.43
N LEU A 182 15.36 -27.48 -4.68
CA LEU A 182 16.20 -27.39 -5.86
C LEU A 182 16.82 -25.99 -5.99
N ILE A 183 16.00 -24.94 -5.92
CA ILE A 183 16.42 -23.53 -6.03
C ILE A 183 17.52 -23.24 -4.98
N GLU A 184 17.25 -23.52 -3.70
CA GLU A 184 18.19 -23.25 -2.62
C GLU A 184 19.52 -24.01 -2.78
N GLN A 185 19.49 -25.25 -3.27
CA GLN A 185 20.70 -26.04 -3.50
C GLN A 185 21.52 -25.50 -4.68
N VAL A 186 20.89 -25.08 -5.78
CA VAL A 186 21.62 -24.64 -6.98
C VAL A 186 22.10 -23.20 -6.90
N THR A 187 21.39 -22.33 -6.16
CA THR A 187 21.82 -20.94 -5.93
C THR A 187 22.78 -20.84 -4.73
N GLY A 188 22.56 -21.65 -3.70
CA GLY A 188 23.24 -21.53 -2.41
C GLY A 188 22.64 -20.45 -1.49
N ASP A 189 21.58 -19.78 -1.92
CA ASP A 189 20.86 -18.75 -1.19
C ASP A 189 19.54 -19.28 -0.61
N SER A 190 19.00 -18.64 0.43
CA SER A 190 17.67 -18.98 0.92
C SER A 190 16.59 -18.62 -0.10
N PHE A 191 15.47 -19.32 -0.10
CA PHE A 191 14.38 -19.01 -1.02
C PHE A 191 13.86 -17.57 -0.88
N SER A 192 13.84 -17.03 0.35
CA SER A 192 13.51 -15.63 0.62
C SER A 192 14.48 -14.66 -0.10
N GLN A 193 15.80 -14.88 0.01
CA GLN A 193 16.79 -14.05 -0.68
C GLN A 193 16.63 -14.14 -2.20
N VAL A 194 16.34 -15.33 -2.72
CA VAL A 194 16.11 -15.54 -4.16
C VAL A 194 14.84 -14.81 -4.63
N LEU A 195 13.75 -14.84 -3.86
CA LEU A 195 12.54 -14.06 -4.15
C LEU A 195 12.83 -12.57 -4.18
N GLU A 196 13.54 -12.06 -3.16
CA GLU A 196 13.92 -10.66 -3.06
C GLU A 196 14.69 -10.20 -4.31
N ASP A 197 15.80 -10.87 -4.61
CA ASP A 197 16.72 -10.46 -5.67
C ASP A 197 16.10 -10.59 -7.06
N ARG A 198 15.33 -11.66 -7.29
CA ARG A 198 14.88 -12.04 -8.64
C ARG A 198 13.47 -11.60 -8.97
N ILE A 199 12.63 -11.37 -7.97
CA ILE A 199 11.21 -11.03 -8.14
C ILE A 199 10.91 -9.68 -7.50
N PHE A 200 11.03 -9.55 -6.18
CA PHE A 200 10.51 -8.38 -5.47
C PHE A 200 11.25 -7.10 -5.86
N SER A 201 12.58 -7.08 -5.75
CA SER A 201 13.39 -5.95 -6.18
C SER A 201 13.27 -5.67 -7.68
N THR A 202 13.10 -6.70 -8.52
CA THR A 202 13.02 -6.54 -9.99
C THR A 202 11.66 -6.03 -10.46
N ALA A 203 10.57 -6.41 -9.79
CA ALA A 203 9.21 -5.94 -10.07
C ALA A 203 8.80 -4.72 -9.24
N GLY A 204 9.63 -4.29 -8.28
CA GLY A 204 9.34 -3.17 -7.39
C GLY A 204 8.29 -3.49 -6.32
N MET A 205 8.24 -4.74 -5.87
CA MET A 205 7.30 -5.22 -4.85
C MET A 205 7.88 -4.97 -3.45
N LYS A 206 7.55 -3.84 -2.83
CA LYS A 206 8.21 -3.38 -1.59
C LYS A 206 7.55 -3.89 -0.32
N ASP A 207 6.29 -4.28 -0.43
CA ASP A 207 5.45 -4.77 0.66
C ASP A 207 5.24 -6.29 0.53
N SER A 208 6.20 -6.98 -0.07
CA SER A 208 6.17 -8.43 -0.28
C SER A 208 7.31 -9.11 0.46
N ALA A 209 7.02 -10.25 1.08
CA ALA A 209 8.00 -11.02 1.84
C ALA A 209 7.58 -12.48 1.96
N LEU A 210 8.50 -13.35 2.38
CA LEU A 210 8.16 -14.69 2.83
C LEU A 210 7.66 -14.63 4.28
N LEU A 211 6.51 -15.23 4.56
CA LEU A 211 5.88 -15.21 5.89
C LEU A 211 6.79 -15.78 7.00
N SER A 212 7.68 -16.70 6.65
CA SER A 212 8.63 -17.30 7.60
C SER A 212 9.74 -16.35 8.06
N ASP A 213 9.96 -15.23 7.39
CA ASP A 213 10.91 -14.18 7.84
C ASP A 213 10.32 -13.27 8.92
N GLY A 214 8.99 -13.28 9.08
CA GLY A 214 8.27 -12.48 10.05
C GLY A 214 6.89 -12.08 9.55
N ARG A 215 6.04 -11.70 10.49
CA ARG A 215 4.72 -11.12 10.19
C ARG A 215 4.83 -9.61 10.29
N ALA A 216 4.34 -8.91 9.27
CA ALA A 216 4.25 -7.46 9.33
C ALA A 216 3.11 -7.02 10.27
N GLU A 217 3.24 -5.80 10.80
CA GLU A 217 2.24 -5.21 11.70
C GLU A 217 0.92 -4.87 10.98
N ASN A 218 0.93 -4.72 9.65
CA ASN A 218 -0.22 -4.38 8.81
C ASN A 218 -0.87 -5.60 8.13
N LEU A 219 -0.57 -6.83 8.56
CA LEU A 219 -1.15 -8.06 8.01
C LEU A 219 -2.66 -8.16 8.31
N LEU A 220 -3.45 -8.49 7.30
CA LEU A 220 -4.87 -8.78 7.41
C LEU A 220 -5.09 -10.07 8.20
N HIS A 221 -6.03 -10.06 9.16
CA HIS A 221 -6.34 -11.30 9.89
C HIS A 221 -7.00 -12.32 8.97
N SER A 222 -6.67 -13.59 9.16
CA SER A 222 -7.04 -14.72 8.31
C SER A 222 -8.02 -15.62 9.06
N TYR A 223 -9.14 -16.00 8.45
CA TYR A 223 -10.22 -16.74 9.13
C TYR A 223 -10.60 -18.04 8.43
N ALA A 224 -10.45 -19.15 9.16
CA ALA A 224 -10.78 -20.49 8.68
C ALA A 224 -12.16 -20.94 9.19
N GLU A 225 -12.96 -21.58 8.34
CA GLU A 225 -14.18 -22.25 8.76
C GLU A 225 -14.02 -23.78 8.69
N LEU A 226 -13.83 -24.41 9.86
CA LEU A 226 -13.63 -25.87 9.95
C LEU A 226 -14.93 -26.68 9.84
N SER A 227 -16.03 -26.07 10.28
CA SER A 227 -17.38 -26.64 10.18
C SER A 227 -18.41 -25.50 10.16
N PRO A 228 -19.65 -25.73 9.65
CA PRO A 228 -20.63 -24.65 9.47
C PRO A 228 -20.84 -23.80 10.74
N GLY A 229 -20.46 -22.53 10.67
CA GLY A 229 -20.55 -21.54 11.75
C GLY A 229 -19.40 -21.55 12.76
N GLN A 230 -18.41 -22.44 12.63
CA GLN A 230 -17.22 -22.47 13.46
C GLN A 230 -16.05 -21.78 12.73
N ILE A 231 -15.99 -20.45 12.93
CA ILE A 231 -14.94 -19.60 12.36
C ILE A 231 -13.82 -19.43 13.38
N LEU A 232 -12.59 -19.68 12.97
CA LEU A 232 -11.38 -19.53 13.78
C LEU A 232 -10.49 -18.45 13.16
N ASP A 233 -9.96 -17.58 14.02
CA ASP A 233 -8.84 -16.74 13.64
C ASP A 233 -7.59 -17.63 13.54
N VAL A 234 -7.08 -17.77 12.34
CA VAL A 234 -5.88 -18.56 12.02
C VAL A 234 -4.71 -17.67 11.66
N THR A 235 -4.83 -16.35 11.90
CA THR A 235 -3.79 -15.37 11.58
C THR A 235 -2.48 -15.87 12.14
N ASP A 236 -2.36 -16.13 13.44
CA ASP A 236 -1.10 -16.48 14.14
C ASP A 236 -0.61 -17.93 14.01
N VAL A 237 -1.21 -18.72 13.12
CA VAL A 237 -0.75 -20.08 12.86
C VAL A 237 0.65 -20.06 12.22
N LYS A 238 1.61 -20.73 12.85
CA LYS A 238 3.01 -20.78 12.39
C LYS A 238 3.23 -21.89 11.37
N MET A 239 2.60 -21.76 10.20
CA MET A 239 2.74 -22.71 9.11
C MET A 239 3.44 -22.05 7.92
N ASP A 240 4.56 -22.63 7.51
CA ASP A 240 5.32 -22.16 6.36
C ASP A 240 5.04 -23.05 5.14
N PHE A 241 4.31 -22.51 4.18
CA PHE A 241 4.04 -23.15 2.89
C PHE A 241 5.13 -22.88 1.84
N GLY A 242 6.18 -22.12 2.17
CA GLY A 242 7.34 -21.87 1.32
C GLY A 242 6.98 -21.46 -0.11
N ALA A 243 7.67 -22.03 -1.10
CA ALA A 243 7.41 -21.81 -2.53
C ALA A 243 6.01 -22.26 -2.99
N ALA A 244 5.30 -23.08 -2.21
CA ALA A 244 3.94 -23.48 -2.54
C ALA A 244 2.90 -22.43 -2.14
N GLY A 245 3.16 -21.58 -1.14
CA GLY A 245 2.16 -20.59 -0.73
C GLY A 245 2.51 -19.65 0.42
N GLY A 246 3.80 -19.46 0.71
CA GLY A 246 4.28 -18.75 1.89
C GLY A 246 4.48 -17.25 1.71
N VAL A 247 4.22 -16.67 0.54
CA VAL A 247 4.42 -15.22 0.32
C VAL A 247 3.25 -14.42 0.90
N VAL A 248 3.58 -13.29 1.53
CA VAL A 248 2.66 -12.20 1.84
C VAL A 248 2.92 -11.04 0.88
N SER A 249 1.86 -10.31 0.52
CA SER A 249 1.92 -9.19 -0.42
C SER A 249 0.75 -8.23 -0.18
N THR A 250 0.74 -7.09 -0.87
CA THR A 250 -0.42 -6.21 -1.04
C THR A 250 -1.07 -6.42 -2.41
N THR A 251 -2.25 -5.82 -2.65
CA THR A 251 -2.86 -5.84 -3.99
C THR A 251 -1.97 -5.14 -5.00
N SER A 252 -1.35 -4.02 -4.62
CA SER A 252 -0.52 -3.19 -5.49
C SER A 252 0.76 -3.92 -5.91
N ASP A 253 1.41 -4.63 -5.00
CA ASP A 253 2.58 -5.46 -5.32
C ASP A 253 2.22 -6.61 -6.27
N MET A 254 1.06 -7.22 -6.10
CA MET A 254 0.58 -8.25 -7.03
C MET A 254 0.26 -7.68 -8.41
N ILE A 255 -0.27 -6.45 -8.50
CA ILE A 255 -0.40 -5.73 -9.77
C ILE A 255 0.98 -5.53 -10.42
N ARG A 256 1.98 -5.05 -9.66
CA ARG A 256 3.36 -4.83 -10.16
C ARG A 256 3.98 -6.13 -10.67
N PHE A 257 3.82 -7.23 -9.95
CA PHE A 257 4.28 -8.55 -10.39
C PHE A 257 3.67 -8.95 -11.73
N PHE A 258 2.35 -8.79 -11.89
CA PHE A 258 1.66 -9.15 -13.13
C PHE A 258 2.01 -8.23 -14.29
N ASP A 259 2.21 -6.93 -14.04
CA ASP A 259 2.71 -6.02 -15.06
C ASP A 259 4.09 -6.46 -15.54
N ALA A 260 5.03 -6.64 -14.60
CA ALA A 260 6.40 -7.08 -14.87
C ALA A 260 6.45 -8.42 -15.62
N LEU A 261 5.57 -9.36 -15.29
CA LEU A 261 5.53 -10.68 -15.91
C LEU A 261 4.86 -10.67 -17.30
N LEU A 262 3.65 -10.13 -17.39
CA LEU A 262 2.76 -10.35 -18.54
C LEU A 262 2.61 -9.14 -19.45
N VAL A 263 2.74 -7.92 -18.92
CA VAL A 263 2.50 -6.67 -19.64
C VAL A 263 3.81 -6.07 -20.16
N SER A 264 4.69 -5.64 -19.25
CA SER A 264 6.00 -5.09 -19.59
C SER A 264 7.04 -6.17 -19.89
N ARG A 265 6.81 -7.42 -19.44
CA ARG A 265 7.65 -8.60 -19.70
C ARG A 265 9.12 -8.38 -19.33
N SER A 266 9.36 -7.78 -18.19
CA SER A 266 10.70 -7.51 -17.65
C SER A 266 11.31 -8.71 -16.92
N LEU A 267 10.49 -9.66 -16.46
CA LEU A 267 10.96 -10.79 -15.63
C LEU A 267 11.53 -11.97 -16.42
N LEU A 268 11.12 -12.16 -17.67
CA LEU A 268 11.45 -13.33 -18.51
C LEU A 268 11.75 -12.92 -19.96
N SER A 269 12.62 -13.68 -20.63
CA SER A 269 12.86 -13.53 -22.07
C SER A 269 11.63 -13.89 -22.89
N ALA A 270 11.63 -13.51 -24.18
CA ALA A 270 10.54 -13.86 -25.08
C ALA A 270 10.34 -15.39 -25.22
N GLU A 271 11.43 -16.16 -25.26
CA GLU A 271 11.42 -17.61 -25.35
C GLU A 271 10.91 -18.26 -24.06
N GLN A 272 11.32 -17.76 -22.90
CA GLN A 272 10.79 -18.21 -21.60
C GLN A 272 9.29 -17.90 -21.50
N MET A 273 8.87 -16.71 -21.92
CA MET A 273 7.45 -16.36 -21.95
C MET A 273 6.63 -17.24 -22.90
N GLU A 274 7.18 -17.66 -24.04
CA GLU A 274 6.51 -18.60 -24.95
C GLU A 274 6.26 -19.95 -24.27
N GLU A 275 7.24 -20.43 -23.49
CA GLU A 275 7.12 -21.66 -22.71
C GLU A 275 6.10 -21.53 -21.56
N MET A 276 6.14 -20.41 -20.83
CA MET A 276 5.21 -20.15 -19.71
C MET A 276 3.76 -19.99 -20.17
N LEU A 277 3.52 -19.54 -21.41
CA LEU A 277 2.17 -19.32 -21.96
C LEU A 277 1.66 -20.49 -22.82
N ASP A 278 2.35 -21.64 -22.84
CA ASP A 278 1.88 -22.88 -23.50
C ASP A 278 0.82 -23.59 -22.62
N PHE A 279 -0.39 -23.03 -22.60
CA PHE A 279 -1.51 -23.58 -21.83
C PHE A 279 -1.99 -24.92 -22.39
N ARG A 280 -2.24 -25.85 -21.47
CA ARG A 280 -2.68 -27.21 -21.78
C ARG A 280 -3.86 -27.60 -20.92
N ALA A 281 -4.83 -28.24 -21.55
CA ALA A 281 -5.90 -28.92 -20.83
C ALA A 281 -5.33 -30.07 -19.96
N PRO A 282 -6.09 -30.57 -18.96
CA PRO A 282 -5.64 -31.69 -18.12
C PRO A 282 -5.18 -32.92 -18.90
N ASP A 283 -5.77 -33.18 -20.08
CA ASP A 283 -5.38 -34.29 -20.98
C ASP A 283 -4.10 -34.03 -21.80
N GLY A 284 -3.51 -32.84 -21.69
CA GLY A 284 -2.28 -32.42 -22.36
C GLY A 284 -2.46 -31.77 -23.71
N THR A 285 -3.70 -31.61 -24.18
CA THR A 285 -3.98 -30.92 -25.44
C THR A 285 -3.70 -29.41 -25.32
N PRO A 286 -2.97 -28.80 -26.28
CA PRO A 286 -2.79 -27.35 -26.29
C PRO A 286 -4.12 -26.61 -26.48
N GLY A 287 -4.30 -25.50 -25.77
CA GLY A 287 -5.53 -24.71 -25.82
C GLY A 287 -5.32 -23.29 -25.32
N VAL A 288 -6.39 -22.50 -25.35
CA VAL A 288 -6.44 -21.16 -24.73
C VAL A 288 -6.86 -21.21 -23.26
N GLU A 289 -7.42 -22.34 -22.82
CA GLU A 289 -7.75 -22.60 -21.42
C GLU A 289 -6.90 -23.76 -20.89
N GLY A 290 -6.65 -23.74 -19.58
CA GLY A 290 -5.95 -24.79 -18.87
C GLY A 290 -4.75 -24.27 -18.10
N GLU A 291 -3.81 -25.19 -17.84
CA GLU A 291 -2.68 -24.97 -16.95
C GLU A 291 -1.38 -24.93 -17.74
N SER A 292 -0.42 -24.17 -17.25
CA SER A 292 0.91 -24.01 -17.83
C SER A 292 1.98 -24.06 -16.73
N LEU A 293 3.15 -23.47 -16.96
CA LEU A 293 4.21 -23.39 -15.95
C LEU A 293 3.88 -22.33 -14.89
N GLY A 294 3.03 -22.71 -13.92
CA GLY A 294 2.62 -21.86 -12.81
C GLY A 294 1.62 -20.75 -13.15
N LEU A 295 0.99 -20.78 -14.32
CA LEU A 295 -0.16 -19.93 -14.66
C LEU A 295 -1.34 -20.78 -15.11
N SER A 296 -2.53 -20.28 -14.83
CA SER A 296 -3.79 -20.81 -15.33
C SER A 296 -4.42 -19.82 -16.30
N SER A 297 -5.10 -20.33 -17.32
CA SER A 297 -5.87 -19.53 -18.27
C SER A 297 -7.30 -20.03 -18.35
N GLY A 298 -8.25 -19.10 -18.44
CA GLY A 298 -9.68 -19.38 -18.56
C GLY A 298 -10.42 -18.25 -19.26
N GLU A 299 -11.68 -18.47 -19.62
CA GLU A 299 -12.53 -17.44 -20.23
C GLU A 299 -13.61 -16.92 -19.28
N ILE A 300 -13.78 -15.61 -19.24
CA ILE A 300 -14.92 -14.93 -18.61
C ILE A 300 -15.65 -14.14 -19.71
N PHE A 301 -16.93 -14.45 -19.92
CA PHE A 301 -17.74 -13.89 -21.02
C PHE A 301 -17.10 -14.04 -22.42
N GLY A 302 -16.33 -15.11 -22.64
CA GLY A 302 -15.64 -15.40 -23.90
C GLY A 302 -14.41 -14.52 -24.17
N GLN A 303 -13.87 -13.88 -23.14
CA GLN A 303 -12.62 -13.12 -23.16
C GLN A 303 -11.59 -13.79 -22.25
N GLN A 304 -10.32 -13.76 -22.63
CA GLN A 304 -9.28 -14.56 -22.00
C GLN A 304 -8.72 -13.88 -20.75
N PHE A 305 -8.57 -14.67 -19.69
CA PHE A 305 -7.91 -14.28 -18.44
C PHE A 305 -6.74 -15.22 -18.15
N ILE A 306 -5.60 -14.65 -17.76
CA ILE A 306 -4.40 -15.37 -17.35
C ILE A 306 -4.05 -14.96 -15.94
N GLY A 307 -3.83 -15.92 -15.05
CA GLY A 307 -3.47 -15.62 -13.67
C GLY A 307 -3.48 -16.85 -12.79
N PHE A 308 -3.76 -16.64 -11.50
CA PHE A 308 -3.79 -17.71 -10.53
C PHE A 308 -4.66 -17.36 -9.33
N GLN A 309 -5.35 -18.35 -8.78
CA GLN A 309 -6.04 -18.25 -7.49
C GLN A 309 -5.10 -18.66 -6.37
N GLY A 310 -5.21 -18.02 -5.22
CA GLY A 310 -4.48 -18.36 -4.01
C GLY A 310 -5.43 -18.72 -2.88
N GLY A 311 -5.04 -19.70 -2.08
CA GLY A 311 -5.71 -20.03 -0.82
C GLY A 311 -4.68 -20.34 0.24
N THR A 312 -4.93 -19.86 1.46
CA THR A 312 -4.27 -20.32 2.68
C THR A 312 -5.30 -20.89 3.65
N LEU A 313 -4.93 -21.08 4.91
CA LEU A 313 -5.85 -21.57 5.94
C LEU A 313 -7.09 -20.68 6.11
N GLY A 314 -6.96 -19.37 5.90
CA GLY A 314 -8.02 -18.41 6.21
C GLY A 314 -8.13 -17.23 5.28
N THR A 315 -7.38 -17.19 4.19
CA THR A 315 -7.44 -16.11 3.20
C THR A 315 -7.45 -16.71 1.79
N ASN A 316 -8.42 -16.30 0.99
CA ASN A 316 -8.49 -16.63 -0.43
C ASN A 316 -8.22 -15.38 -1.26
N THR A 317 -7.49 -15.56 -2.35
CA THR A 317 -6.99 -14.47 -3.17
C THR A 317 -7.08 -14.85 -4.65
N ALA A 318 -7.04 -13.85 -5.53
CA ALA A 318 -6.98 -14.04 -6.96
C ALA A 318 -6.28 -12.86 -7.63
N THR A 319 -5.34 -13.14 -8.53
CA THR A 319 -4.79 -12.11 -9.43
C THR A 319 -4.87 -12.60 -10.86
N PHE A 320 -5.48 -11.79 -11.73
CA PHE A 320 -5.70 -12.13 -13.14
C PHE A 320 -5.52 -10.93 -14.07
N LEU A 321 -4.87 -11.18 -15.20
CA LEU A 321 -4.80 -10.28 -16.35
C LEU A 321 -5.90 -10.64 -17.36
N HIS A 322 -6.76 -9.69 -17.69
CA HIS A 322 -7.58 -9.71 -18.89
C HIS A 322 -6.73 -9.38 -20.12
N VAL A 323 -6.54 -10.35 -21.01
CA VAL A 323 -5.53 -10.31 -22.08
C VAL A 323 -5.82 -9.21 -23.09
N GLU A 324 -7.09 -9.03 -23.46
CA GLU A 324 -7.51 -8.12 -24.52
C GLU A 324 -7.37 -6.65 -24.14
N SER A 325 -7.59 -6.32 -22.86
CA SER A 325 -7.50 -4.93 -22.38
C SER A 325 -6.16 -4.59 -21.72
N GLY A 326 -5.39 -5.59 -21.29
CA GLY A 326 -4.24 -5.40 -20.43
C GLY A 326 -4.60 -5.02 -18.99
N THR A 327 -5.80 -5.37 -18.52
CA THR A 327 -6.27 -5.02 -17.18
C THR A 327 -5.95 -6.12 -16.19
N ILE A 328 -5.31 -5.75 -15.10
CA ILE A 328 -4.96 -6.65 -14.01
C ILE A 328 -5.94 -6.40 -12.86
N PHE A 329 -6.46 -7.47 -12.28
CA PHE A 329 -7.29 -7.47 -11.09
C PHE A 329 -6.52 -8.21 -10.00
N SER A 330 -6.39 -7.63 -8.81
CA SER A 330 -5.87 -8.31 -7.62
C SER A 330 -6.90 -8.22 -6.50
N ILE A 331 -7.26 -9.36 -5.92
CA ILE A 331 -8.34 -9.49 -4.94
C ILE A 331 -7.87 -10.33 -3.77
N ALA A 332 -8.21 -9.90 -2.56
CA ALA A 332 -8.05 -10.68 -1.33
C ALA A 332 -9.35 -10.68 -0.53
N ALA A 333 -9.71 -11.83 0.02
CA ALA A 333 -10.82 -11.99 0.94
C ALA A 333 -10.36 -12.80 2.14
N SER A 334 -10.49 -12.22 3.34
CA SER A 334 -9.97 -12.77 4.59
C SER A 334 -10.82 -13.90 5.16
N HIS A 335 -11.20 -14.88 4.34
CA HIS A 335 -11.89 -16.09 4.80
C HIS A 335 -11.71 -17.27 3.85
N SER A 336 -11.53 -18.47 4.39
CA SER A 336 -11.31 -19.71 3.62
C SER A 336 -12.45 -20.12 2.68
N ASN A 337 -13.67 -19.65 2.98
CA ASN A 337 -14.88 -19.91 2.18
C ASN A 337 -15.31 -18.72 1.29
N ALA A 338 -14.51 -17.65 1.24
CA ALA A 338 -14.75 -16.57 0.30
C ALA A 338 -14.19 -16.95 -1.09
N GLU A 339 -14.91 -16.58 -2.15
CA GLU A 339 -14.55 -16.93 -3.54
C GLU A 339 -14.21 -15.66 -4.34
N PRO A 340 -12.94 -15.17 -4.30
CA PRO A 340 -12.52 -13.93 -4.95
C PRO A 340 -12.86 -13.83 -6.44
N THR A 341 -12.93 -14.96 -7.14
CA THR A 341 -13.29 -14.97 -8.57
C THR A 341 -14.72 -14.58 -8.85
N ASN A 342 -15.64 -14.69 -7.88
CA ASN A 342 -16.98 -14.14 -8.06
C ASN A 342 -16.92 -12.61 -8.12
N LEU A 343 -16.15 -11.99 -7.23
CA LEU A 343 -15.90 -10.55 -7.28
C LEU A 343 -15.17 -10.13 -8.56
N LEU A 344 -14.20 -10.92 -9.05
CA LEU A 344 -13.56 -10.68 -10.35
C LEU A 344 -14.59 -10.59 -11.48
N VAL A 345 -15.53 -11.55 -11.56
CA VAL A 345 -16.55 -11.59 -12.61
C VAL A 345 -17.49 -10.39 -12.52
N ASP A 346 -17.97 -10.06 -11.32
CA ASP A 346 -18.89 -8.94 -11.11
C ASP A 346 -18.22 -7.59 -11.36
N ALA A 347 -16.99 -7.41 -10.88
CA ALA A 347 -16.19 -6.22 -11.14
C ALA A 347 -15.86 -6.10 -12.64
N PHE A 348 -15.48 -7.18 -13.31
CA PHE A 348 -15.23 -7.16 -14.74
C PHE A 348 -16.49 -6.81 -15.55
N ALA A 349 -17.65 -7.36 -15.19
CA ALA A 349 -18.91 -7.00 -15.83
C ALA A 349 -19.24 -5.51 -15.64
N ALA A 350 -19.06 -4.98 -14.44
CA ALA A 350 -19.25 -3.56 -14.14
C ALA A 350 -18.27 -2.65 -14.92
N VAL A 351 -17.04 -3.12 -15.15
CA VAL A 351 -15.97 -2.38 -15.84
C VAL A 351 -16.04 -2.50 -17.36
N TYR A 352 -16.57 -3.56 -17.94
CA TYR A 352 -16.46 -3.77 -19.41
C TYR A 352 -17.78 -3.95 -20.14
N ILE A 353 -18.86 -4.24 -19.42
CA ILE A 353 -20.17 -4.52 -20.03
C ILE A 353 -21.14 -3.37 -19.80
N ASP A 354 -21.07 -2.71 -18.64
CA ASP A 354 -21.79 -1.47 -18.40
C ASP A 354 -21.02 -0.32 -19.08
N ASP A 355 -21.63 0.35 -20.07
CA ASP A 355 -21.03 1.39 -20.94
C ASP A 355 -20.35 2.57 -20.18
N ALA A 356 -20.34 2.56 -18.85
CA ALA A 356 -19.71 3.53 -17.96
C ALA A 356 -18.17 3.62 -18.09
N TRP A 357 -17.52 2.55 -18.57
CA TRP A 357 -16.05 2.40 -18.59
C TRP A 357 -15.44 2.28 -19.98
N VAL A 358 -16.30 2.23 -21.00
CA VAL A 358 -15.85 2.24 -22.39
C VAL A 358 -15.35 3.66 -22.63
N ASN A 359 -14.02 3.85 -22.50
CA ASN A 359 -13.18 4.92 -23.09
C ASN A 359 -12.17 5.60 -22.13
N PHE A 360 -11.36 4.84 -21.39
CA PHE A 360 -10.08 5.34 -20.88
C PHE A 360 -8.96 4.95 -21.86
N ASP A 361 -8.31 5.95 -22.47
CA ASP A 361 -7.15 5.77 -23.34
C ASP A 361 -5.94 6.42 -22.65
N PRO A 362 -5.08 5.64 -21.96
CA PRO A 362 -3.88 6.18 -21.31
C PRO A 362 -2.90 6.82 -22.32
N ALA A 363 -3.01 6.51 -23.62
CA ALA A 363 -2.22 7.12 -24.68
C ALA A 363 -2.77 8.48 -25.14
N ALA A 364 -3.93 8.93 -24.66
CA ALA A 364 -4.52 10.22 -25.05
C ALA A 364 -3.81 11.43 -24.41
N GLU A 365 -2.91 11.21 -23.45
CA GLU A 365 -2.02 12.20 -22.80
C GLU A 365 -2.71 13.46 -22.23
N ARG A 366 -4.04 13.49 -22.10
CA ARG A 366 -4.79 14.59 -21.49
C ARG A 366 -5.94 14.09 -20.63
N PHE A 367 -5.92 14.53 -19.38
CA PHE A 367 -6.86 14.13 -18.34
C PHE A 367 -7.71 15.33 -17.94
N THR A 368 -9.03 15.14 -17.95
CA THR A 368 -9.96 16.09 -17.33
C THR A 368 -10.50 15.43 -16.08
N ILE A 369 -10.15 15.97 -14.91
CA ILE A 369 -10.40 15.42 -13.58
C ILE A 369 -11.67 16.05 -13.00
N VAL A 370 -12.54 15.22 -12.45
CA VAL A 370 -13.68 15.64 -11.62
C VAL A 370 -13.17 15.83 -10.19
N GLY A 371 -13.08 17.08 -9.73
CA GLY A 371 -12.42 17.46 -8.48
C GLY A 371 -11.56 18.72 -8.67
N THR A 372 -10.71 19.01 -7.69
CA THR A 372 -9.79 20.16 -7.70
C THR A 372 -8.33 19.71 -7.66
N ALA A 373 -7.41 20.60 -8.03
CA ALA A 373 -5.98 20.34 -7.93
C ALA A 373 -5.53 20.17 -6.48
N ALA A 374 -6.16 20.90 -5.54
CA ALA A 374 -5.83 20.82 -4.12
C ALA A 374 -6.12 19.43 -3.50
N GLU A 375 -7.09 18.69 -4.06
CA GLU A 375 -7.44 17.32 -3.63
C GLU A 375 -6.44 16.25 -4.07
N ILE A 376 -5.54 16.59 -5.01
CA ILE A 376 -4.57 15.63 -5.53
C ILE A 376 -3.48 15.35 -4.50
N THR A 377 -3.12 14.08 -4.40
CA THR A 377 -1.91 13.64 -3.71
C THR A 377 -0.91 13.17 -4.76
N LEU A 378 0.30 13.74 -4.72
CA LEU A 378 1.41 13.33 -5.56
C LEU A 378 2.46 12.68 -4.67
N THR A 379 2.84 11.46 -4.99
CA THR A 379 3.95 10.77 -4.34
C THR A 379 4.96 10.33 -5.39
N GLU A 380 6.24 10.52 -5.11
CA GLU A 380 7.32 9.98 -5.93
C GLU A 380 7.88 8.75 -5.26
N ASP A 381 7.98 7.67 -6.02
CA ASP A 381 8.79 6.53 -5.68
C ASP A 381 10.08 6.56 -6.50
N SER A 382 11.17 6.98 -5.87
CA SER A 382 12.49 7.07 -6.52
C SER A 382 13.26 5.75 -6.56
N ASP A 383 12.79 4.73 -5.86
CA ASP A 383 13.55 3.49 -5.59
C ASP A 383 13.04 2.31 -6.43
N GLY A 384 12.10 2.55 -7.35
CA GLY A 384 11.58 1.54 -8.26
C GLY A 384 12.60 1.08 -9.32
N PRO A 385 12.58 -0.20 -9.75
CA PRO A 385 13.50 -0.74 -10.75
C PRO A 385 13.35 -0.11 -12.14
N GLY A 386 12.24 0.59 -12.42
CA GLY A 386 11.98 1.35 -13.64
C GLY A 386 12.56 2.77 -13.68
N GLY A 387 13.15 3.23 -12.57
CA GLY A 387 13.45 4.65 -12.34
C GLY A 387 12.36 5.31 -11.49
N PRO A 388 12.38 6.64 -11.34
CA PRO A 388 11.40 7.34 -10.52
C PRO A 388 9.99 7.19 -11.09
N GLU A 389 9.04 6.83 -10.24
CA GLU A 389 7.61 6.74 -10.55
C GLU A 389 6.84 7.82 -9.80
N THR A 390 5.94 8.53 -10.48
CA THR A 390 5.02 9.47 -9.85
C THR A 390 3.64 8.86 -9.77
N VAL A 391 3.09 8.73 -8.56
CA VAL A 391 1.70 8.36 -8.34
C VAL A 391 0.89 9.64 -8.12
N PHE A 392 -0.07 9.86 -9.01
CA PHE A 392 -1.08 10.90 -8.95
C PHE A 392 -2.35 10.28 -8.40
N ALA A 393 -2.73 10.60 -7.17
CA ALA A 393 -3.88 10.02 -6.49
C ALA A 393 -4.98 11.05 -6.20
N LEU A 394 -6.23 10.60 -6.31
CA LEU A 394 -7.43 11.34 -5.92
C LEU A 394 -8.39 10.35 -5.22
N GLY A 395 -8.45 10.44 -3.90
CA GLY A 395 -9.10 9.41 -3.08
C GLY A 395 -8.49 8.04 -3.37
N ASP A 396 -9.34 7.06 -3.68
CA ASP A 396 -8.92 5.67 -3.89
C ASP A 396 -8.57 5.33 -5.36
N ALA A 397 -8.48 6.35 -6.22
CA ALA A 397 -8.04 6.22 -7.60
C ALA A 397 -6.65 6.85 -7.78
N SER A 398 -5.79 6.19 -8.54
CA SER A 398 -4.42 6.64 -8.78
C SER A 398 -3.97 6.43 -10.23
N LEU A 399 -3.10 7.30 -10.71
CA LEU A 399 -2.43 7.22 -12.01
C LEU A 399 -0.93 7.22 -11.76
N THR A 400 -0.25 6.18 -12.22
CA THR A 400 1.20 6.03 -12.08
C THR A 400 1.89 6.41 -13.39
N PHE A 401 2.87 7.29 -13.30
CA PHE A 401 3.70 7.75 -14.40
C PHE A 401 5.15 7.32 -14.19
N GLN A 402 5.78 6.74 -15.21
CA GLN A 402 7.18 6.29 -15.19
C GLN A 402 8.15 7.47 -15.38
N GLN A 403 8.10 8.41 -14.44
CA GLN A 403 8.91 9.62 -14.40
C GLN A 403 8.81 10.26 -13.01
N GLY A 404 9.81 11.05 -12.63
CA GLY A 404 9.78 11.83 -11.38
C GLY A 404 8.76 12.97 -11.42
N ILE A 405 8.35 13.45 -10.25
CA ILE A 405 7.36 14.51 -10.05
C ILE A 405 7.80 15.79 -10.76
N ALA A 406 9.10 16.12 -10.69
CA ALA A 406 9.67 17.29 -11.35
C ALA A 406 9.54 17.26 -12.89
N GLU A 407 9.37 16.08 -13.48
CA GLU A 407 9.23 15.88 -14.92
C GLU A 407 7.75 15.80 -15.35
N LEU A 408 6.81 15.80 -14.40
CA LEU A 408 5.38 15.67 -14.67
C LEU A 408 4.86 16.85 -15.49
N ASP A 409 4.35 16.56 -16.69
CA ASP A 409 3.72 17.56 -17.54
C ASP A 409 2.33 17.91 -16.97
N THR A 410 2.30 18.86 -16.03
CA THR A 410 1.04 19.26 -15.37
C THR A 410 0.02 19.85 -16.34
N GLY A 411 0.45 20.30 -17.52
CA GLY A 411 -0.43 20.78 -18.60
C GLY A 411 -1.28 19.69 -19.24
N ARG A 412 -1.02 18.41 -18.92
CA ARG A 412 -1.88 17.28 -19.29
C ARG A 412 -3.12 17.19 -18.44
N PHE A 413 -3.15 17.80 -17.26
CA PHE A 413 -4.28 17.74 -16.34
C PHE A 413 -5.10 19.02 -16.42
N SER A 414 -6.41 18.84 -16.46
CA SER A 414 -7.40 19.91 -16.33
C SER A 414 -8.41 19.50 -15.29
N PHE A 415 -8.86 20.45 -14.47
CA PHE A 415 -9.76 20.17 -13.36
C PHE A 415 -11.13 20.79 -13.63
N GLN A 416 -12.20 20.14 -13.17
CA GLN A 416 -13.58 20.56 -13.41
C GLN A 416 -13.86 21.95 -12.84
N ASP A 417 -13.28 22.27 -11.69
CA ASP A 417 -13.39 23.57 -11.03
C ASP A 417 -12.50 24.66 -11.67
N GLY A 418 -11.67 24.28 -12.64
CA GLY A 418 -10.72 25.17 -13.30
C GLY A 418 -9.44 25.46 -12.51
N SER A 419 -9.18 24.73 -11.42
CA SER A 419 -7.94 24.82 -10.64
C SER A 419 -6.71 24.46 -11.46
N THR A 420 -5.56 24.88 -10.94
CA THR A 420 -4.24 24.65 -11.54
C THR A 420 -3.39 23.80 -10.59
N LEU A 421 -2.76 22.76 -11.15
CA LEU A 421 -1.62 22.06 -10.55
C LEU A 421 -0.33 22.62 -11.15
N TRP A 422 0.55 23.15 -10.32
CA TRP A 422 1.85 23.65 -10.72
C TRP A 422 2.95 23.03 -9.87
N ILE A 423 4.02 22.59 -10.54
CA ILE A 423 5.18 21.96 -9.92
C ILE A 423 6.42 22.74 -10.37
N SER A 424 7.27 23.05 -9.41
CA SER A 424 8.57 23.69 -9.59
C SER A 424 9.49 22.84 -10.45
N THR A 425 10.30 23.49 -11.29
CA THR A 425 11.24 22.80 -12.20
C THR A 425 12.67 23.31 -12.02
N GLN A 426 12.89 24.27 -11.13
CA GLN A 426 14.17 24.92 -10.87
C GLN A 426 14.43 25.05 -9.37
N THR A 427 15.66 25.43 -9.01
CA THR A 427 16.09 25.57 -7.61
C THR A 427 15.63 26.89 -6.94
N THR A 428 14.83 27.72 -7.61
CA THR A 428 14.27 28.98 -7.10
C THR A 428 13.19 29.44 -8.09
N ASP A 429 11.94 29.21 -7.77
CA ASP A 429 10.81 29.58 -8.61
C ASP A 429 9.91 30.64 -7.94
N HIS A 430 9.26 31.47 -8.78
CA HIS A 430 8.27 32.44 -8.32
C HIS A 430 6.96 32.24 -9.07
N PHE A 431 5.99 31.62 -8.39
CA PHE A 431 4.67 31.38 -8.93
C PHE A 431 3.59 32.16 -8.16
N ASP A 432 2.63 32.71 -8.91
CA ASP A 432 1.52 33.50 -8.35
C ASP A 432 0.30 33.25 -9.23
N ILE A 433 -0.71 32.57 -8.69
CA ILE A 433 -1.92 32.17 -9.42
C ILE A 433 -2.56 33.38 -10.12
N LEU A 434 -2.69 34.53 -9.45
CA LEU A 434 -3.33 35.71 -10.04
C LEU A 434 -2.59 36.31 -11.24
N ARG A 435 -1.30 36.00 -11.40
CA ARG A 435 -0.48 36.47 -12.53
C ARG A 435 -0.37 35.43 -13.63
N HIS A 436 -0.18 34.17 -13.25
CA HIS A 436 0.17 33.10 -14.17
C HIS A 436 -1.04 32.27 -14.59
N ALA A 437 -2.03 32.12 -13.72
CA ALA A 437 -3.27 31.37 -13.96
C ALA A 437 -4.51 32.18 -13.47
N PRO A 438 -4.78 33.39 -13.99
CA PRO A 438 -5.84 34.26 -13.47
C PRO A 438 -7.26 33.67 -13.57
N ASN A 439 -7.45 32.67 -14.44
CA ASN A 439 -8.74 31.97 -14.57
C ASN A 439 -9.00 30.98 -13.43
N SER A 440 -7.95 30.51 -12.74
CA SER A 440 -8.06 29.62 -11.57
C SER A 440 -8.03 30.37 -10.24
N ALA A 441 -8.12 31.70 -10.30
CA ALA A 441 -8.02 32.59 -9.14
C ALA A 441 -9.07 32.35 -8.05
N GLN A 442 -10.17 31.67 -8.34
CA GLN A 442 -11.25 31.37 -7.38
C GLN A 442 -11.37 29.86 -7.12
N SER A 443 -10.49 29.07 -7.72
CA SER A 443 -10.49 27.61 -7.68
C SER A 443 -9.49 27.12 -6.63
N ASP A 444 -9.56 25.84 -6.28
CA ASP A 444 -8.73 25.24 -5.24
C ASP A 444 -7.46 24.64 -5.87
N ASN A 445 -6.39 25.43 -5.89
CA ASN A 445 -5.16 25.12 -6.64
C ASN A 445 -4.16 24.31 -5.83
N GLN A 446 -3.21 23.69 -6.53
CA GLN A 446 -2.07 23.03 -5.90
C GLN A 446 -0.74 23.54 -6.47
N LEU A 447 0.17 23.95 -5.59
CA LEU A 447 1.51 24.45 -5.92
C LEU A 447 2.57 23.65 -5.15
N ILE A 448 3.60 23.14 -5.85
CA ILE A 448 4.66 22.31 -5.24
C ILE A 448 6.05 22.87 -5.60
N GLY A 449 6.87 23.18 -4.60
CA GLY A 449 8.21 23.78 -4.72
C GLY A 449 9.37 22.78 -4.90
N LEU A 450 9.23 21.56 -4.38
CA LEU A 450 10.25 20.51 -4.42
C LEU A 450 11.59 20.90 -3.76
N GLN A 451 12.52 21.47 -4.51
CA GLN A 451 13.85 21.85 -4.05
C GLN A 451 14.14 23.28 -4.46
N GLY A 452 14.80 24.03 -3.58
CA GLY A 452 15.16 25.41 -3.83
C GLY A 452 14.37 26.40 -3.01
N ASN A 453 14.74 27.68 -3.10
CA ASN A 453 14.07 28.73 -2.35
C ASN A 453 12.94 29.33 -3.20
N ASP A 454 11.70 29.01 -2.88
CA ASP A 454 10.55 29.30 -3.71
C ASP A 454 9.67 30.43 -3.16
N HIS A 455 8.96 31.09 -4.07
CA HIS A 455 7.98 32.11 -3.75
C HIS A 455 6.64 31.74 -4.36
N LEU A 456 5.83 30.97 -3.64
CA LEU A 456 4.57 30.40 -4.11
C LEU A 456 3.37 31.17 -3.54
N ARG A 457 2.38 31.48 -4.38
CA ARG A 457 1.17 32.19 -3.96
C ARG A 457 -0.09 31.61 -4.61
N GLY A 458 -1.01 31.19 -3.74
CA GLY A 458 -2.35 30.71 -4.08
C GLY A 458 -3.26 31.78 -4.71
N GLY A 459 -4.47 31.38 -5.06
CA GLY A 459 -5.56 32.19 -5.57
C GLY A 459 -6.43 32.78 -4.45
N TYR A 460 -7.73 32.57 -4.53
CA TYR A 460 -8.74 32.97 -3.56
C TYR A 460 -9.68 31.79 -3.20
N GLY A 461 -9.37 30.58 -3.69
CA GLY A 461 -9.99 29.33 -3.27
C GLY A 461 -9.18 28.70 -2.15
N SER A 462 -9.56 27.50 -1.72
CA SER A 462 -8.84 26.73 -0.70
C SER A 462 -7.65 26.01 -1.32
N ASP A 463 -6.48 26.63 -1.31
CA ASP A 463 -5.31 26.14 -2.03
C ASP A 463 -4.43 25.22 -1.17
N LYS A 464 -3.73 24.27 -1.81
CA LYS A 464 -2.69 23.44 -1.20
C LYS A 464 -1.31 23.87 -1.73
N ILE A 465 -0.41 24.27 -0.85
CA ILE A 465 0.91 24.81 -1.21
C ILE A 465 1.98 24.08 -0.41
N ASP A 466 2.90 23.41 -1.10
CA ASP A 466 4.07 22.74 -0.52
C ASP A 466 5.35 23.43 -1.02
N GLY A 467 6.20 23.89 -0.11
CA GLY A 467 7.51 24.48 -0.40
C GLY A 467 8.60 23.44 -0.69
N GLY A 468 8.50 22.25 -0.11
CA GLY A 468 9.48 21.19 -0.24
C GLY A 468 10.74 21.46 0.59
N SER A 469 11.86 21.81 -0.04
CA SER A 469 13.13 22.03 0.65
C SER A 469 13.80 23.29 0.16
N GLY A 470 14.26 24.14 1.06
CA GLY A 470 14.79 25.44 0.72
C GLY A 470 14.48 26.49 1.78
N HIS A 471 14.31 27.73 1.37
CA HIS A 471 13.91 28.82 2.24
C HIS A 471 12.75 29.53 1.54
N ASP A 472 11.56 29.07 1.85
CA ASP A 472 10.39 29.27 1.02
C ASP A 472 9.50 30.39 1.55
N HIS A 473 8.77 31.00 0.64
CA HIS A 473 7.86 32.10 0.90
C HIS A 473 6.48 31.75 0.35
N LEU A 474 5.64 31.19 1.21
CA LEU A 474 4.34 30.67 0.86
C LEU A 474 3.23 31.65 1.28
N ARG A 475 2.21 31.77 0.44
CA ARG A 475 1.03 32.58 0.76
C ARG A 475 -0.23 31.93 0.18
N GLY A 476 -1.22 31.69 1.04
CA GLY A 476 -2.57 31.27 0.68
C GLY A 476 -3.31 32.40 -0.03
N ARG A 477 -4.27 33.06 0.63
CA ARG A 477 -4.68 34.49 0.48
C ARG A 477 -6.08 34.64 1.04
N ALA A 478 -7.02 33.95 0.45
CA ALA A 478 -8.41 33.90 0.84
C ALA A 478 -8.86 32.48 0.51
N GLY A 479 -9.67 31.87 1.35
CA GLY A 479 -9.96 30.45 1.25
C GLY A 479 -9.35 29.74 2.45
N ASN A 480 -9.68 28.47 2.64
CA ASN A 480 -9.13 27.70 3.75
C ASN A 480 -7.90 26.97 3.21
N ASP A 481 -6.74 27.61 3.32
CA ASP A 481 -5.52 27.19 2.63
C ASP A 481 -4.71 26.19 3.48
N THR A 482 -4.03 25.24 2.83
CA THR A 482 -3.05 24.35 3.47
C THR A 482 -1.65 24.68 2.96
N LEU A 483 -0.75 25.07 3.85
CA LEU A 483 0.62 25.51 3.54
C LEU A 483 1.64 24.65 4.30
N GLU A 484 2.57 24.02 3.60
CA GLU A 484 3.67 23.24 4.17
C GLU A 484 5.02 23.83 3.73
N GLY A 485 5.85 24.27 4.68
CA GLY A 485 7.18 24.81 4.41
C GLY A 485 8.21 23.74 4.08
N GLY A 486 8.19 22.63 4.83
CA GLY A 486 9.04 21.49 4.60
C GLY A 486 10.41 21.66 5.25
N ARG A 487 11.51 21.57 4.49
CA ARG A 487 12.87 21.72 5.04
C ARG A 487 13.41 23.12 4.80
N GLY A 488 13.70 23.84 5.86
CA GLY A 488 14.68 24.91 5.89
C GLY A 488 14.29 26.10 6.74
N SER A 489 13.95 27.26 6.18
CA SER A 489 13.60 28.42 7.03
C SER A 489 12.63 29.26 6.27
N ASP A 490 11.37 29.04 6.56
CA ASP A 490 10.27 29.33 5.66
C ASP A 490 9.39 30.43 6.23
N PHE A 491 8.68 31.10 5.34
CA PHE A 491 7.78 32.19 5.66
C PHE A 491 6.40 31.90 5.09
N LEU A 492 5.47 31.51 5.95
CA LEU A 492 4.13 31.06 5.60
C LEU A 492 3.09 32.10 6.04
N VAL A 493 2.14 32.44 5.16
CA VAL A 493 1.05 33.36 5.47
C VAL A 493 -0.28 32.90 4.86
N GLY A 494 -1.25 32.48 5.68
CA GLY A 494 -2.59 32.07 5.24
C GLY A 494 -3.44 33.26 4.74
N ASN A 495 -3.64 34.24 5.62
CA ASN A 495 -4.37 35.52 5.50
C ASN A 495 -5.87 35.49 5.85
N ARG A 496 -6.74 34.82 5.09
CA ARG A 496 -8.20 34.89 5.30
C ARG A 496 -8.80 33.51 5.04
N GLY A 497 -9.62 33.05 5.97
CA GLY A 497 -10.15 31.70 5.94
C GLY A 497 -9.50 30.92 7.07
N ASP A 498 -10.00 29.71 7.30
CA ASP A 498 -9.49 28.85 8.36
C ASP A 498 -8.31 28.06 7.76
N ASP A 499 -7.09 28.55 7.98
CA ASP A 499 -5.88 28.08 7.29
C ASP A 499 -5.12 27.04 8.14
N SER A 500 -4.45 26.09 7.48
CA SER A 500 -3.54 25.12 8.10
C SER A 500 -2.10 25.35 7.64
N LEU A 501 -1.19 25.68 8.56
CA LEU A 501 0.20 26.03 8.27
C LEU A 501 1.15 25.11 9.05
N SER A 502 2.08 24.46 8.34
CA SER A 502 3.16 23.65 8.92
C SER A 502 4.53 24.18 8.48
N GLY A 503 5.38 24.54 9.44
CA GLY A 503 6.75 25.02 9.18
C GLY A 503 7.67 23.90 8.71
N GLY A 504 7.61 22.74 9.37
CA GLY A 504 8.43 21.58 9.06
C GLY A 504 9.72 21.60 9.88
N THR A 505 10.88 21.69 9.23
CA THR A 505 12.17 21.73 9.94
C THR A 505 12.91 23.03 9.68
N GLY A 506 13.46 23.60 10.73
CA GLY A 506 14.51 24.59 10.70
C GLY A 506 14.13 25.86 11.47
N ARG A 507 13.88 26.99 10.82
CA ARG A 507 13.46 28.19 11.56
C ARG A 507 12.42 28.96 10.76
N ASP A 508 11.19 28.82 11.19
CA ASP A 508 10.04 29.16 10.39
C ASP A 508 9.28 30.33 10.98
N HIS A 509 8.57 31.04 10.11
CA HIS A 509 7.79 32.21 10.44
C HIS A 509 6.38 32.02 9.87
N LEU A 510 5.45 31.64 10.74
CA LEU A 510 4.06 31.33 10.40
C LEU A 510 3.13 32.44 10.83
N ARG A 511 2.15 32.75 9.97
CA ARG A 511 1.07 33.69 10.28
C ARG A 511 -0.26 33.19 9.69
N GLY A 512 -1.19 32.81 10.54
CA GLY A 512 -2.55 32.38 10.16
C GLY A 512 -3.29 33.53 9.49
N GLY A 513 -3.74 34.52 10.27
CA GLY A 513 -4.28 35.77 9.75
C GLY A 513 -5.67 36.08 10.27
N LYS A 514 -6.71 35.62 9.56
CA LYS A 514 -8.10 35.82 9.91
C LYS A 514 -8.85 34.53 9.62
N GLY A 515 -9.60 34.04 10.59
CA GLY A 515 -10.19 32.71 10.54
C GLY A 515 -9.67 31.92 11.74
N ASP A 516 -10.21 30.74 11.93
CA ASP A 516 -9.78 29.85 13.01
C ASP A 516 -8.62 29.00 12.45
N ASP A 517 -7.38 29.45 12.66
CA ASP A 517 -6.20 28.91 11.98
C ASP A 517 -5.50 27.80 12.80
N MET A 518 -4.88 26.82 12.13
CA MET A 518 -4.04 25.78 12.73
C MET A 518 -2.57 26.01 12.32
N LEU A 519 -1.67 26.20 13.28
CA LEU A 519 -0.25 26.47 13.04
C LEU A 519 0.62 25.46 13.79
N SER A 520 1.51 24.76 13.08
CA SER A 520 2.55 23.90 13.67
C SER A 520 3.94 24.36 13.23
N GLY A 521 4.82 24.68 14.17
CA GLY A 521 6.19 25.12 13.90
C GLY A 521 7.08 23.98 13.42
N GLY A 522 6.91 22.79 14.01
CA GLY A 522 7.72 21.62 13.71
C GLY A 522 9.01 21.61 14.51
N GLY A 523 10.14 21.26 13.90
CA GLY A 523 11.43 21.26 14.60
C GLY A 523 12.20 22.53 14.31
N GLY A 524 12.59 23.32 15.31
CA GLY A 524 13.17 24.61 15.00
C GLY A 524 13.32 25.64 16.11
N THR A 525 13.26 26.90 15.72
CA THR A 525 13.13 28.04 16.63
C THR A 525 12.24 29.02 15.91
N ASP A 526 10.95 28.81 16.07
CA ASP A 526 9.92 29.25 15.16
C ASP A 526 9.15 30.43 15.73
N ILE A 527 8.49 31.16 14.84
CA ILE A 527 7.65 32.30 15.19
C ILE A 527 6.26 32.05 14.63
N LEU A 528 5.30 31.81 15.52
CA LEU A 528 3.91 31.55 15.14
C LEU A 528 3.01 32.70 15.60
N ARG A 529 2.11 33.12 14.72
CA ARG A 529 1.10 34.14 15.01
C ARG A 529 -0.24 33.70 14.45
N GLY A 530 -1.19 33.32 15.31
CA GLY A 530 -2.55 32.94 14.93
C GLY A 530 -3.25 34.09 14.21
N GLY A 531 -3.59 35.14 14.96
CA GLY A 531 -4.08 36.38 14.38
C GLY A 531 -5.45 36.75 14.89
N ALA A 532 -6.50 36.42 14.15
CA ALA A 532 -7.87 36.77 14.52
C ALA A 532 -8.83 35.64 14.19
N GLY A 533 -9.50 35.11 15.20
CA GLY A 533 -10.27 33.88 15.14
C GLY A 533 -9.86 33.02 16.33
N HIS A 534 -10.31 31.78 16.39
CA HIS A 534 -9.96 30.81 17.41
C HIS A 534 -8.80 29.96 16.90
N ASP A 535 -7.58 30.39 17.20
CA ASP A 535 -6.39 29.79 16.59
C ASP A 535 -5.85 28.64 17.44
N THR A 536 -5.33 27.59 16.80
CA THR A 536 -4.60 26.50 17.47
C THR A 536 -3.13 26.55 17.07
N LEU A 537 -2.24 26.65 18.07
CA LEU A 537 -0.81 26.83 17.87
C LEU A 537 -0.01 25.72 18.56
N GLU A 538 0.87 25.08 17.81
CA GLU A 538 1.84 24.11 18.26
C GLU A 538 3.25 24.59 17.91
N GLY A 539 4.08 24.89 18.91
CA GLY A 539 5.47 25.31 18.68
C GLY A 539 6.32 24.20 18.07
N GLY A 540 6.18 22.99 18.62
CA GLY A 540 6.96 21.83 18.24
C GLY A 540 8.29 21.77 18.99
N ALA A 541 9.30 21.11 18.43
CA ALA A 541 10.57 20.92 19.10
C ALA A 541 11.47 22.14 18.90
N GLY A 542 11.77 22.90 19.96
CA GLY A 542 12.55 24.09 19.72
C GLY A 542 12.64 25.07 20.86
N ARG A 543 12.85 26.33 20.51
CA ARG A 543 12.53 27.44 21.39
C ARG A 543 11.67 28.40 20.59
N ASP A 544 10.37 28.27 20.75
CA ASP A 544 9.43 28.88 19.84
C ASP A 544 8.76 30.09 20.47
N TYR A 545 8.26 30.98 19.62
CA TYR A 545 7.70 32.27 20.00
C TYR A 545 6.28 32.38 19.46
N LEU A 546 5.30 32.31 20.37
CA LEU A 546 3.90 32.13 20.03
C LEU A 546 3.06 33.36 20.41
N TRP A 547 2.15 33.74 19.51
CA TRP A 547 1.11 34.73 19.73
C TRP A 547 -0.23 34.19 19.23
N GLY A 548 -1.22 34.03 20.11
CA GLY A 548 -2.58 33.61 19.72
C GLY A 548 -3.29 34.75 18.98
N GLY A 549 -3.23 35.95 19.55
CA GLY A 549 -3.81 37.15 18.97
C GLY A 549 -5.22 37.41 19.49
N LYS A 550 -6.20 37.50 18.59
CA LYS A 550 -7.59 37.82 18.94
C LYS A 550 -8.43 36.57 18.81
N GLY A 551 -8.73 35.94 19.93
CA GLY A 551 -9.55 34.75 19.91
C GLY A 551 -9.91 34.28 21.28
N ALA A 552 -10.40 33.05 21.31
CA ALA A 552 -10.07 32.11 22.35
C ALA A 552 -9.15 31.10 21.67
N ASP A 553 -7.87 31.16 22.01
CA ASP A 553 -6.81 30.44 21.29
C ASP A 553 -6.33 29.23 22.09
N THR A 554 -5.92 28.18 21.41
CA THR A 554 -5.42 26.94 22.04
C THR A 554 -3.94 26.77 21.74
N PHE A 555 -3.13 26.57 22.77
CA PHE A 555 -1.70 26.25 22.63
C PHE A 555 -1.51 24.77 22.96
N VAL A 556 -1.11 23.96 21.99
CA VAL A 556 -1.01 22.50 22.10
C VAL A 556 0.41 22.11 22.47
N PHE A 557 0.55 21.17 23.40
CA PHE A 557 1.83 20.70 23.94
C PHE A 557 2.09 19.22 23.63
N GLN A 558 3.34 18.91 23.29
CA GLN A 558 3.84 17.54 23.11
C GLN A 558 4.98 17.22 24.11
N LEU A 559 5.48 15.97 24.13
CA LEU A 559 6.55 15.56 25.05
C LEU A 559 7.93 16.11 24.68
N ASP A 560 8.14 16.51 23.43
CA ASP A 560 9.39 17.03 22.86
C ASP A 560 9.35 18.54 22.53
N PHE A 561 8.35 19.24 23.07
CA PHE A 561 8.01 20.65 22.82
C PHE A 561 9.09 21.70 23.19
N GLY A 562 10.25 21.27 23.67
CA GLY A 562 11.39 22.17 23.90
C GLY A 562 11.14 23.27 24.95
N ARG A 563 11.46 24.53 24.59
CA ARG A 563 11.41 25.67 25.51
C ARG A 563 10.70 26.88 24.92
N ASP A 564 9.43 27.08 25.21
CA ASP A 564 8.61 28.02 24.45
C ASP A 564 8.21 29.30 25.18
N LEU A 565 7.88 30.33 24.41
CA LEU A 565 7.44 31.63 24.91
C LEU A 565 6.10 32.02 24.30
N ILE A 566 5.07 32.13 25.12
CA ILE A 566 3.74 32.64 24.74
C ILE A 566 3.62 34.09 25.20
N PHE A 567 3.36 35.04 24.30
CA PHE A 567 3.48 36.47 24.62
C PHE A 567 2.19 37.22 24.91
N ASP A 568 1.04 36.71 24.50
CA ASP A 568 -0.24 37.43 24.61
C ASP A 568 -1.36 36.65 25.28
N PHE A 569 -1.03 35.52 25.93
CA PHE A 569 -1.99 34.62 26.58
C PHE A 569 -3.01 35.36 27.45
N ASN A 570 -4.28 35.06 27.23
CA ASN A 570 -5.42 35.58 27.95
C ASN A 570 -6.15 34.45 28.68
N ALA A 571 -5.89 34.33 29.99
CA ALA A 571 -6.45 33.26 30.83
C ALA A 571 -7.99 33.21 30.92
N GLU A 572 -8.72 34.24 30.46
CA GLU A 572 -10.19 34.21 30.39
C GLU A 572 -10.73 33.52 29.13
N LYS A 573 -9.87 33.26 28.14
CA LYS A 573 -10.27 32.77 26.82
C LYS A 573 -9.40 31.65 26.30
N ASP A 574 -8.09 31.79 26.46
CA ASP A 574 -7.12 30.90 25.86
C ASP A 574 -6.92 29.64 26.72
N GLN A 575 -6.55 28.56 26.06
CA GLN A 575 -6.37 27.25 26.68
C GLN A 575 -4.98 26.67 26.37
N LEU A 576 -4.49 25.85 27.30
CA LEU A 576 -3.25 25.09 27.19
C LEU A 576 -3.62 23.61 27.09
N ASP A 577 -3.37 22.99 25.94
CA ASP A 577 -3.77 21.61 25.66
C ASP A 577 -2.62 20.63 25.82
N PHE A 578 -2.72 19.77 26.84
CA PHE A 578 -1.77 18.71 27.16
C PHE A 578 -2.31 17.32 26.80
N SER A 579 -3.50 17.22 26.24
CA SER A 579 -4.12 15.92 25.92
C SER A 579 -3.25 15.00 25.03
N PRO A 580 -2.42 15.49 24.08
CA PRO A 580 -1.53 14.62 23.31
C PRO A 580 -0.41 13.99 24.15
N THR A 581 -0.08 14.56 25.31
CA THR A 581 1.03 14.08 26.16
C THR A 581 0.65 12.90 27.06
N GLY A 582 -0.65 12.70 27.31
CA GLY A 582 -1.15 11.76 28.32
C GLY A 582 -0.84 12.16 29.77
N LEU A 583 -0.36 13.37 30.02
CA LEU A 583 -0.12 13.92 31.35
C LEU A 583 -1.43 14.33 32.02
N ILE A 584 -1.38 14.53 33.34
CA ILE A 584 -2.45 15.15 34.12
C ILE A 584 -1.96 16.43 34.80
N TYR A 585 -2.88 17.22 35.34
CA TYR A 585 -2.57 18.50 35.99
C TYR A 585 -1.51 18.38 37.09
N GLU A 586 -1.53 17.30 37.86
CA GLU A 586 -0.57 17.05 38.93
C GLU A 586 0.87 16.79 38.46
N ASP A 587 1.07 16.49 37.18
CA ASP A 587 2.40 16.29 36.59
C ASP A 587 3.09 17.62 36.26
N LEU A 588 2.37 18.75 36.32
CA LEU A 588 2.88 20.07 35.95
C LEU A 588 3.49 20.81 37.15
N GLU A 589 4.72 21.32 36.98
CA GLU A 589 5.30 22.31 37.89
C GLU A 589 5.02 23.73 37.39
N ILE A 590 4.13 24.45 38.09
CA ILE A 590 3.73 25.82 37.72
C ILE A 590 4.35 26.84 38.69
N ARG A 591 5.08 27.84 38.16
CA ARG A 591 5.74 28.91 38.94
C ARG A 591 5.47 30.28 38.34
N THR A 592 4.85 31.17 39.10
CA THR A 592 4.58 32.55 38.65
C THR A 592 5.65 33.53 39.13
N PHE A 593 6.23 34.27 38.18
CA PHE A 593 7.31 35.24 38.39
C PHE A 593 6.89 36.64 37.92
N GLY A 594 6.09 37.33 38.74
CA GLY A 594 5.72 38.73 38.50
C GLY A 594 4.87 38.93 37.23
N ASN A 595 5.52 39.01 36.07
CA ASN A 595 4.90 39.27 34.77
C ASN A 595 4.84 38.06 33.83
N HIS A 596 5.23 36.87 34.29
CA HIS A 596 5.09 35.63 33.52
C HIS A 596 4.86 34.43 34.44
N THR A 597 4.28 33.38 33.89
CA THR A 597 4.13 32.06 34.52
C THR A 597 4.97 31.06 33.76
N GLN A 598 5.77 30.28 34.47
CA GLN A 598 6.55 29.18 33.94
C GLN A 598 5.83 27.87 34.25
N ILE A 599 5.71 27.01 33.24
CA ILE A 599 5.21 25.64 33.38
C ILE A 599 6.33 24.71 32.94
N SER A 600 6.62 23.70 33.75
CA SER A 600 7.62 22.67 33.39
C SER A 600 7.08 21.27 33.66
N TYR A 601 7.37 20.36 32.74
CA TYR A 601 7.05 18.94 32.81
C TYR A 601 8.12 18.17 32.03
N ALA A 602 8.54 17.01 32.53
CA ALA A 602 9.67 16.26 31.98
C ALA A 602 10.91 17.18 31.72
N ASP A 603 11.38 17.28 30.46
CA ASP A 603 12.47 18.15 30.02
C ASP A 603 11.98 19.44 29.31
N VAL A 604 10.67 19.69 29.29
CA VAL A 604 10.02 20.85 28.64
C VAL A 604 9.84 22.01 29.62
N GLU A 605 10.03 23.24 29.13
CA GLU A 605 9.83 24.46 29.92
C GLU A 605 9.13 25.55 29.09
N VAL A 606 7.96 25.99 29.51
CA VAL A 606 7.14 26.98 28.79
C VAL A 606 7.02 28.24 29.64
N SER A 607 7.26 29.40 29.04
CA SER A 607 7.11 30.71 29.65
C SER A 607 5.93 31.48 29.06
N ILE A 608 4.91 31.71 29.87
CA ILE A 608 3.66 32.38 29.49
C ILE A 608 3.68 33.80 30.03
N PHE A 609 3.73 34.78 29.12
CA PHE A 609 3.58 36.19 29.42
C PHE A 609 2.11 36.57 29.19
N ALA A 610 1.34 36.56 30.28
CA ALA A 610 -0.08 36.88 30.22
C ALA A 610 -0.32 38.38 29.95
N THR A 611 -1.35 38.67 29.16
CA THR A 611 -1.86 40.04 28.98
C THR A 611 -2.91 40.40 30.03
N SER A 612 -3.49 39.41 30.72
CA SER A 612 -4.41 39.58 31.84
C SER A 612 -3.68 39.42 33.19
N LEU A 613 -4.25 40.02 34.25
CA LEU A 613 -3.74 39.92 35.64
C LEU A 613 -4.30 38.70 36.38
N GLU A 614 -5.16 37.91 35.73
CA GLU A 614 -5.82 36.75 36.32
C GLU A 614 -4.87 35.54 36.34
N PRO A 615 -4.86 34.74 37.42
CA PRO A 615 -4.04 33.55 37.50
C PRO A 615 -4.57 32.45 36.58
N LEU A 616 -3.69 31.55 36.13
CA LEU A 616 -4.10 30.29 35.49
C LEU A 616 -4.95 29.47 36.48
N THR A 617 -6.07 28.93 36.02
CA THR A 617 -6.93 28.00 36.77
C THR A 617 -6.95 26.64 36.06
N GLU A 618 -7.53 25.61 36.69
CA GLU A 618 -7.70 24.29 36.05
C GLU A 618 -8.46 24.40 34.71
N ASP A 619 -9.38 25.35 34.57
CA ASP A 619 -10.13 25.59 33.33
C ASP A 619 -9.25 26.12 32.16
N SER A 620 -8.03 26.60 32.47
CA SER A 620 -7.04 26.98 31.46
C SER A 620 -6.36 25.77 30.80
N PHE A 621 -6.62 24.54 31.26
CA PHE A 621 -5.94 23.33 30.82
C PHE A 621 -6.90 22.32 30.19
N ILE A 622 -6.42 21.63 29.16
CA ILE A 622 -7.08 20.46 28.54
C ILE A 622 -6.13 19.26 28.73
N PHE A 623 -6.67 18.12 29.15
CA PHE A 623 -5.94 16.85 29.36
C PHE A 623 -6.69 15.68 28.74
#